data_AF-A0AAJ2ANM2-F1
#
_entry.id   AF-A0AAJ2ANM2-F1
#
_cell.length_a   1.000
_cell.length_b   1.000
_cell.length_c   1.000
_cell.angle_alpha   90.00
_cell.angle_beta   90.00
_cell.angle_gamma   90.00
#
_symmetry.space_group_name_H-M   'P 1'
#
loop_
_entity.id
_entity.type
_entity.pdbx_description
1 polymer ?
#
loop_
_entity_poly.entity_id
_entity_poly.type
_entity_poly.pdbx_seq_one_letter_code
_entity_poly.pdbx_strand_id
1 'polypeptide(L)' 'MSATTTRTTNPTNEAGFPPAPPEAHQRTYVEGDTRTVTVDDSRIQLQYQDGRWLNMTVTPL' A
#
# COMPACT_ATOMS: atom_id res chain seq x y z
N MET A 1 -51.67 -23.82 25.77
CA MET A 1 -51.18 -23.24 24.49
C MET A 1 -49.77 -22.74 24.74
N SER A 2 -48.78 -23.28 24.02
CA SER A 2 -47.36 -22.91 24.18
C SER A 2 -46.92 -22.14 22.95
N ALA A 3 -46.51 -20.88 23.11
CA ALA A 3 -46.09 -20.03 21.99
C ALA A 3 -44.57 -20.20 21.77
N THR A 4 -44.20 -20.75 20.60
CA THR A 4 -42.80 -20.81 20.17
C THR A 4 -42.39 -19.43 19.66
N THR A 5 -41.47 -18.76 20.35
CA THR A 5 -40.89 -17.50 19.87
C THR A 5 -39.68 -17.79 19.00
N THR A 6 -39.83 -17.66 17.69
CA THR A 6 -38.70 -17.72 16.75
C THR A 6 -37.92 -16.41 16.84
N ARG A 7 -36.71 -16.43 17.42
CA ARG A 7 -35.78 -15.31 17.30
C ARG A 7 -35.13 -15.36 15.92
N THR A 8 -35.63 -14.55 15.00
CA THR A 8 -34.91 -14.24 13.76
C THR A 8 -33.80 -13.24 14.10
N THR A 9 -32.56 -13.72 14.17
CA THR A 9 -31.39 -12.84 14.23
C THR A 9 -31.16 -12.28 12.83
N ASN A 10 -31.57 -11.04 12.58
CA ASN A 10 -31.15 -10.29 11.41
C ASN A 10 -29.67 -9.89 11.61
N PRO A 11 -28.71 -10.35 10.79
CA PRO A 11 -27.37 -9.77 10.81
C PRO A 11 -27.48 -8.34 10.27
N THR A 12 -27.42 -7.37 11.18
CA THR A 12 -27.21 -5.96 10.82
C THR A 12 -25.96 -5.89 9.94
N ASN A 13 -26.11 -5.37 8.72
CA ASN A 13 -25.07 -5.25 7.70
C ASN A 13 -23.68 -5.03 8.32
N GLU A 14 -22.81 -6.04 8.23
CA GLU A 14 -21.38 -5.83 8.42
C GLU A 14 -20.95 -4.91 7.27
N ALA A 15 -20.85 -3.62 7.55
CA ALA A 15 -20.15 -2.70 6.67
C ALA A 15 -18.69 -3.12 6.72
N GLY A 16 -18.30 -4.02 5.81
CA GLY A 16 -16.92 -4.43 5.63
C GLY A 16 -16.08 -3.21 5.34
N PHE A 17 -15.27 -2.78 6.30
CA PHE A 17 -14.25 -1.80 6.02
C PHE A 17 -13.30 -2.44 5.01
N PRO A 18 -13.06 -1.83 3.84
CA PRO A 18 -12.03 -2.33 2.96
C PRO A 18 -10.72 -2.34 3.78
N PRO A 19 -9.90 -3.41 3.67
CA PRO A 19 -8.59 -3.40 4.30
C PRO A 19 -7.86 -2.13 3.84
N ALA A 20 -7.18 -1.47 4.77
CA ALA A 20 -6.40 -0.27 4.45
C ALA A 20 -5.47 -0.60 3.26
N PRO A 21 -5.46 0.23 2.21
CA PRO A 21 -4.59 -0.02 1.07
C PRO A 21 -3.14 -0.14 1.57
N PRO A 22 -2.39 -1.15 1.12
CA PRO A 22 -1.02 -1.39 1.60
C PRO A 22 -0.08 -0.19 1.34
N GLU A 23 -0.49 0.74 0.48
CA GLU A 23 0.19 1.99 0.16
C GLU A 23 0.15 3.04 1.29
N ALA A 24 -0.68 2.89 2.31
CA ALA A 24 -0.82 3.86 3.41
C ALA A 24 0.23 3.71 4.52
N HIS A 25 1.07 2.67 4.49
CA HIS A 25 2.18 2.53 5.42
C HIS A 25 3.35 3.39 4.93
N GLN A 26 3.76 4.39 5.71
CA GLN A 26 5.06 5.04 5.51
C GLN A 26 6.13 3.95 5.51
N ARG A 27 6.73 3.68 4.35
CA ARG A 27 7.90 2.82 4.27
C ARG A 27 9.10 3.61 4.81
N THR A 28 9.65 3.18 5.93
CA THR A 28 10.97 3.61 6.37
C THR A 28 11.98 3.07 5.35
N TYR A 29 12.70 3.96 4.67
CA TYR A 29 13.73 3.56 3.72
C TYR A 29 14.96 3.04 4.47
N VAL A 30 15.56 1.97 3.95
CA VAL A 30 16.78 1.38 4.49
C VAL A 30 17.93 1.52 3.48
N GLU A 31 19.15 1.54 4.00
CA GLU A 31 20.37 1.61 3.19
C GLU A 31 20.36 0.51 2.12
N GLY A 32 20.61 0.90 0.87
CA GLY A 32 20.60 0.01 -0.29
C GLY A 32 19.25 -0.16 -0.97
N ASP A 33 18.15 0.39 -0.42
CA ASP A 33 16.84 0.38 -1.07
C ASP A 33 16.92 0.95 -2.49
N THR A 34 16.20 0.33 -3.42
CA THR A 34 16.15 0.79 -4.81
C THR A 34 14.75 1.20 -5.20
N ARG A 35 14.66 2.23 -6.03
CA ARG A 35 13.40 2.63 -6.69
C ARG A 35 13.68 3.12 -8.09
N THR A 36 12.66 3.04 -8.93
CA THR A 36 12.71 3.56 -10.30
C THR A 36 11.72 4.71 -10.41
N VAL A 37 12.16 5.82 -10.99
CA VAL A 37 11.29 6.96 -11.31
C VAL A 37 11.39 7.29 -12.79
N THR A 38 10.31 7.77 -13.37
CA THR A 38 10.31 8.27 -14.75
C THR A 38 10.26 9.80 -14.73
N VAL A 39 11.17 10.44 -15.45
CA VAL A 39 11.28 11.90 -15.60
C VAL A 39 11.62 12.18 -17.06
N ASP A 40 10.86 13.04 -17.74
CA ASP A 40 11.15 13.51 -19.11
C ASP A 40 11.60 12.39 -20.08
N ASP A 41 10.75 11.36 -20.27
CA ASP A 41 11.04 10.17 -21.09
C ASP A 41 12.36 9.45 -20.73
N SER A 42 12.79 9.57 -19.49
CA SER A 42 13.95 8.85 -18.95
C SER A 42 13.55 8.07 -17.72
N ARG A 43 14.02 6.83 -17.64
CA ARG A 43 13.94 5.97 -16.46
C ARG A 43 15.19 6.17 -15.62
N ILE A 44 15.01 6.56 -14.36
CA ILE A 44 16.09 6.78 -13.41
C ILE A 44 15.98 5.72 -12.31
N GLN A 45 17.03 4.91 -12.17
CA GLN A 45 17.19 4.01 -11.04
C GLN A 45 17.91 4.77 -9.91
N LEU A 46 17.26 4.79 -8.75
CA LEU A 46 17.74 5.46 -7.54
C LEU A 46 18.11 4.40 -6.49
N GLN A 47 19.16 4.67 -5.71
CA GLN A 47 19.50 3.90 -4.52
C GLN A 47 19.53 4.80 -3.28
N TYR A 48 18.97 4.32 -2.17
CA TYR A 48 19.06 5.01 -0.90
C TYR A 48 20.43 4.75 -0.26
N GLN A 49 21.22 5.79 -0.11
CA GLN A 49 22.53 5.77 0.54
C GLN A 49 22.70 6.99 1.43
N ASP A 50 23.26 6.83 2.62
CA ASP A 50 23.56 7.92 3.57
C ASP A 50 22.36 8.86 3.82
N GLY A 51 21.15 8.32 3.93
CA GLY A 51 19.96 9.13 4.20
C GLY A 51 19.37 9.86 2.99
N ARG A 52 19.85 9.59 1.77
CA ARG A 52 19.42 10.28 0.54
C ARG A 52 19.29 9.31 -0.64
N TRP A 53 18.53 9.71 -1.64
CA TRP A 53 18.41 8.98 -2.90
C TRP A 53 19.45 9.46 -3.89
N LEU A 54 20.26 8.53 -4.40
CA LEU A 54 21.30 8.79 -5.39
C LEU A 54 20.93 8.18 -6.74
N ASN A 55 21.22 8.88 -7.84
CA ASN A 55 21.04 8.39 -9.20
C ASN A 55 22.11 7.34 -9.50
N MET A 56 21.68 6.12 -9.80
CA MET A 56 22.57 5.01 -10.18
C MET A 56 22.66 4.84 -11.69
N THR A 57 21.52 4.95 -12.38
CA THR A 57 21.45 4.75 -13.83
C THR A 57 20.32 5.58 -14.41
N VAL A 58 20.57 6.20 -15.57
CA VAL A 58 19.58 6.94 -16.35
C VAL A 58 19.49 6.28 -17.72
N THR A 59 18.29 5.85 -18.11
CA THR A 59 18.03 5.17 -19.37
C THR A 59 16.92 5.92 -20.11
N PRO A 60 17.17 6.44 -21.31
CA PRO A 60 16.11 6.96 -22.18
C PRO A 60 15.07 5.88 -22.45
N LEU A 61 13.78 6.25 -22.43
CA LEU A 61 12.67 5.39 -22.79
C LEU A 61 12.43 5.34 -24.30
#